data_AF-A0A2X2JW95-F1
#
_entry.id   AF-A0A2X2JW95-F1
#
_cell.length_a   1.000
_cell.length_b   1.000
_cell.length_c   1.000
_cell.angle_alpha   90.00
_cell.angle_beta   90.00
_cell.angle_gamma   90.00
#
_symmetry.space_group_name_H-M   'P 1'
#
loop_
_entity.id
_entity.type
_entity.pdbx_description
1 polymer ?
#
loop_
_entity_poly.entity_id
_entity_poly.type
_entity_poly.pdbx_seq_one_letter_code
_entity_poly.pdbx_strand_id
1 'polypeptide(L)'
;MKFTNLTAKEFGAFTDSMPYSHFTQTVGHYELKLAEGYETHLVGIKNNNNEVIAACLLTAVPVMKVFKYFYSNRGPVIDYENQELVHFFFNELSKYVKKHRCLYLHIDPYLPYQYLNHDGEITGNAGNDWFFDKMSNLGFEHTGFHKGFDPVLQIRYHSVLDLKDKTADDIIKIWMDLEKETRKS
;
A
#
# COMPACT_ATOMS: atom_id res chain seq x y z
N MET A 1 -7.02 -14.89 -15.31
CA MET A 1 -6.61 -14.31 -14.00
C MET A 1 -7.31 -15.07 -12.89
N LYS A 2 -6.60 -15.45 -11.82
CA LYS A 2 -7.16 -16.18 -10.68
C LYS A 2 -6.65 -15.59 -9.36
N PHE A 3 -7.57 -15.23 -8.47
CA PHE A 3 -7.26 -14.87 -7.09
C PHE A 3 -6.92 -16.12 -6.28
N THR A 4 -5.81 -16.12 -5.54
CA THR A 4 -5.30 -17.28 -4.82
C THR A 4 -4.44 -16.87 -3.63
N ASN A 5 -4.20 -17.80 -2.70
CA ASN A 5 -3.09 -17.67 -1.76
C ASN A 5 -1.76 -17.82 -2.51
N LEU A 6 -0.75 -17.08 -2.06
CA LEU A 6 0.63 -17.14 -2.55
C LEU A 6 1.51 -17.85 -1.53
N THR A 7 2.57 -18.49 -2.00
CA THR A 7 3.66 -18.90 -1.11
C THR A 7 4.50 -17.69 -0.71
N ALA A 8 5.22 -17.76 0.42
CA ALA A 8 6.13 -16.68 0.84
C ALA A 8 7.19 -16.36 -0.23
N LYS A 9 7.69 -17.39 -0.94
CA LYS A 9 8.65 -17.22 -2.05
C LYS A 9 8.04 -16.45 -3.22
N GLU A 10 6.83 -16.80 -3.64
CA GLU A 10 6.13 -16.12 -4.73
C GLU A 10 5.79 -14.68 -4.37
N PHE A 11 5.32 -14.47 -3.14
CA PHE A 11 5.03 -13.15 -2.60
C PHE A 11 6.27 -12.25 -2.63
N GLY A 12 7.37 -12.69 -1.98
CA GLY A 12 8.61 -11.92 -1.92
C GLY A 12 9.20 -11.62 -3.28
N ALA A 13 9.31 -12.63 -4.15
CA ALA A 13 9.85 -12.44 -5.50
C ALA A 13 9.07 -11.40 -6.32
N PHE A 14 7.74 -11.37 -6.17
CA PHE A 14 6.92 -10.36 -6.84
C PHE A 14 7.10 -8.98 -6.20
N THR A 15 6.94 -8.86 -4.88
CA THR A 15 6.98 -7.55 -4.19
C THR A 15 8.33 -6.86 -4.31
N ASP A 16 9.43 -7.61 -4.34
CA ASP A 16 10.79 -7.08 -4.47
C ASP A 16 11.07 -6.49 -5.87
N SER A 17 10.27 -6.90 -6.87
CA SER A 17 10.39 -6.45 -8.26
C SER A 17 9.52 -5.24 -8.61
N MET A 18 8.56 -4.90 -7.75
CA MET A 18 7.53 -3.90 -8.02
C MET A 18 7.87 -2.54 -7.40
N PRO A 19 7.54 -1.42 -8.07
CA PRO A 19 7.57 -0.11 -7.43
C PRO A 19 6.50 -0.01 -6.33
N TYR A 20 6.65 0.94 -5.42
CA TYR A 20 5.71 1.20 -4.33
C TYR A 20 5.38 -0.03 -3.45
N SER A 21 6.30 -0.98 -3.35
CA SER A 21 6.24 -2.07 -2.39
C SER A 21 6.68 -1.56 -1.01
N HIS A 22 5.71 -1.30 -0.13
CA HIS A 22 6.00 -0.87 1.23
C HIS A 22 6.76 -1.95 2.01
N PHE A 23 7.60 -1.59 2.98
CA PHE A 23 8.40 -2.56 3.75
C PHE A 23 7.55 -3.58 4.54
N THR A 24 6.27 -3.27 4.80
CA THR A 24 5.30 -4.21 5.41
C THR A 24 4.81 -5.27 4.43
N GLN A 25 5.02 -5.08 3.14
CA GLN A 25 4.70 -6.03 2.07
C GLN A 25 5.91 -6.93 1.75
N THR A 26 6.58 -7.45 2.78
CA THR A 26 7.80 -8.27 2.65
C THR A 26 7.69 -9.60 3.40
N VAL A 27 8.52 -10.58 3.04
CA VAL A 27 8.58 -11.88 3.74
C VAL A 27 9.00 -11.69 5.21
N GLY A 28 9.92 -10.78 5.49
CA GLY A 28 10.31 -10.47 6.87
C GLY A 28 9.14 -9.95 7.72
N HIS A 29 8.28 -9.09 7.15
CA HIS A 29 7.09 -8.63 7.87
C HIS A 29 6.03 -9.73 8.05
N TYR A 30 5.90 -10.62 7.06
CA TYR A 30 5.06 -11.82 7.16
C TYR A 30 5.49 -12.72 8.32
N GLU A 31 6.78 -13.04 8.41
CA GLU A 31 7.34 -13.85 9.49
C GLU A 31 7.20 -13.17 10.85
N LEU A 32 7.41 -11.86 10.92
CA LEU A 32 7.19 -11.06 12.12
C LEU A 32 5.74 -11.17 12.61
N LYS A 33 4.75 -11.00 11.72
CA LYS A 33 3.34 -11.06 12.11
C LYS A 33 2.90 -12.43 12.56
N LEU A 34 3.44 -13.49 11.94
CA LEU A 34 3.24 -14.86 12.45
C LEU A 34 3.85 -15.04 13.84
N ALA A 35 5.07 -14.54 14.07
CA ALA A 35 5.75 -14.64 15.37
C ALA A 35 5.01 -13.86 16.48
N GLU A 36 4.39 -12.73 16.13
CA GLU A 36 3.52 -11.95 17.02
C GLU A 36 2.13 -12.60 17.25
N GLY A 37 1.84 -13.73 16.59
CA GLY A 37 0.60 -14.49 16.76
C GLY A 37 -0.59 -13.97 15.95
N TYR A 38 -0.38 -13.10 14.95
CA TYR A 38 -1.45 -12.66 14.06
C TYR A 38 -1.82 -13.76 13.05
N GLU A 39 -3.12 -13.91 12.82
CA GLU A 39 -3.57 -14.63 11.63
C GLU A 39 -3.15 -13.82 10.40
N THR A 40 -2.31 -14.42 9.57
CA THR A 40 -1.63 -13.72 8.47
C THR A 40 -1.83 -14.48 7.16
N HIS A 41 -2.18 -13.76 6.11
CA HIS A 41 -2.50 -14.32 4.80
C HIS A 41 -1.61 -13.68 3.74
N LEU A 42 -1.09 -14.48 2.82
CA LEU A 42 -0.47 -14.01 1.59
C LEU A 42 -1.42 -14.32 0.44
N VAL A 43 -2.01 -13.28 -0.14
CA VAL A 43 -2.97 -13.41 -1.26
C VAL A 43 -2.45 -12.69 -2.49
N GLY A 44 -2.97 -13.04 -3.64
CA GLY A 44 -2.58 -12.42 -4.89
C GLY A 44 -3.36 -12.91 -6.08
N ILE A 45 -2.95 -12.44 -7.26
CA ILE A 45 -3.50 -12.87 -8.54
C ILE A 45 -2.40 -13.54 -9.34
N LYS A 46 -2.72 -14.70 -9.92
CA LYS A 46 -1.89 -15.32 -10.96
C LYS A 46 -2.55 -15.20 -12.33
N ASN A 47 -1.74 -14.95 -13.35
CA ASN A 47 -2.16 -15.00 -14.75
C ASN A 47 -2.23 -16.46 -15.25
N ASN A 48 -2.50 -16.66 -16.54
CA ASN A 48 -2.65 -18.00 -17.12
C ASN A 48 -1.32 -18.79 -17.18
N ASN A 49 -0.18 -18.10 -17.11
CA ASN A 49 1.16 -18.68 -17.10
C ASN A 49 1.65 -19.00 -15.67
N ASN A 50 0.78 -18.87 -14.66
CA ASN A 50 1.11 -18.96 -13.23
C ASN A 50 2.04 -17.86 -12.70
N GLU A 51 2.21 -16.75 -13.44
CA GLU A 51 2.99 -15.60 -12.98
C GLU A 51 2.14 -14.76 -12.02
N VAL A 52 2.74 -14.31 -10.92
CA VAL A 52 2.10 -13.40 -9.97
C VAL A 52 2.03 -12.01 -10.60
N ILE A 53 0.84 -11.42 -10.62
CA ILE A 53 0.59 -10.08 -11.17
C ILE A 53 -0.01 -9.10 -10.14
N ALA A 54 -0.30 -9.58 -8.94
CA ALA A 54 -0.70 -8.78 -7.78
C ALA A 54 -0.44 -9.58 -6.51
N ALA A 55 -0.07 -8.91 -5.42
CA ALA A 55 0.20 -9.54 -4.14
C ALA A 55 -0.20 -8.63 -2.97
N CYS A 56 -0.67 -9.22 -1.87
CA CYS A 56 -0.99 -8.50 -0.64
C CYS A 56 -0.73 -9.40 0.56
N LEU A 57 -0.14 -8.80 1.61
CA LEU A 57 -0.11 -9.39 2.93
C LEU A 57 -1.34 -8.86 3.66
N LEU A 58 -2.12 -9.76 4.26
CA LEU A 58 -3.24 -9.37 5.11
C LEU A 58 -2.99 -9.87 6.52
N THR A 59 -3.33 -9.05 7.50
CA THR A 59 -3.43 -9.49 8.90
C THR A 59 -4.88 -9.48 9.35
N ALA A 60 -5.25 -10.44 10.19
CA ALA A 60 -6.58 -10.57 10.74
C ALA A 60 -6.54 -10.63 12.26
N VAL A 61 -7.43 -9.88 12.91
CA VAL A 61 -7.58 -9.83 14.37
C VAL A 61 -9.02 -10.19 14.75
N PRO A 62 -9.25 -11.08 15.73
CA PRO A 62 -10.58 -11.40 16.21
C PRO A 62 -11.29 -10.17 16.79
N VAL A 63 -12.53 -9.94 16.38
CA VAL A 63 -13.41 -8.88 16.88
C VAL A 63 -14.83 -9.40 17.04
N MET A 64 -15.59 -8.84 17.98
CA MET A 64 -17.00 -9.23 18.19
C MET A 64 -17.20 -10.75 18.33
N LYS A 65 -16.27 -11.40 19.06
CA LYS A 65 -16.18 -12.85 19.35
C LYS A 65 -15.87 -13.74 18.14
N VAL A 66 -16.68 -13.69 17.08
CA VAL A 66 -16.65 -14.65 15.96
C VAL A 66 -16.18 -14.06 14.63
N PHE A 67 -16.10 -12.74 14.56
CA PHE A 67 -15.69 -12.02 13.36
C PHE A 67 -14.23 -11.60 13.41
N LYS A 68 -13.73 -11.07 12.29
CA LYS A 68 -12.36 -10.59 12.17
C LYS A 68 -12.30 -9.21 11.54
N TYR A 69 -11.39 -8.39 12.04
CA TYR A 69 -10.90 -7.19 11.37
C TYR A 69 -9.77 -7.61 10.43
N PHE A 70 -9.87 -7.29 9.14
CA PHE A 70 -8.80 -7.49 8.18
C PHE A 70 -8.11 -6.18 7.82
N TYR A 71 -6.78 -6.19 7.74
CA TYR A 71 -5.95 -5.05 7.36
C TYR A 71 -5.02 -5.42 6.21
N SER A 72 -4.84 -4.52 5.23
CA SER A 72 -3.99 -4.78 4.05
C SER A 72 -2.52 -4.42 4.22
N ASN A 73 -2.12 -3.87 5.37
CA ASN A 73 -0.71 -3.63 5.70
C ASN A 73 0.03 -2.81 4.62
N ARG A 74 -0.51 -1.65 4.19
CA ARG A 74 -0.03 -0.81 3.07
C ARG A 74 -0.06 -1.45 1.68
N GLY A 75 -0.57 -2.67 1.55
CA GLY A 75 -0.87 -3.32 0.28
C GLY A 75 -2.25 -2.93 -0.28
N PRO A 76 -2.59 -3.46 -1.46
CA PRO A 76 -1.82 -4.44 -2.24
C PRO A 76 -0.67 -3.82 -3.04
N VAL A 77 0.31 -4.66 -3.38
CA VAL A 77 1.31 -4.39 -4.42
C VAL A 77 0.75 -4.89 -5.75
N ILE A 78 0.54 -3.99 -6.69
CA ILE A 78 -0.15 -4.23 -7.95
C ILE A 78 0.19 -3.11 -8.94
N ASP A 79 0.06 -3.38 -10.24
CA ASP A 79 0.07 -2.33 -11.25
C ASP A 79 -1.24 -1.52 -11.18
N TYR A 80 -1.18 -0.32 -10.62
CA TYR A 80 -2.34 0.55 -10.48
C TYR A 80 -2.78 1.22 -11.78
N GLU A 81 -1.94 1.26 -12.81
CA GLU A 81 -2.35 1.78 -14.13
C GLU A 81 -3.37 0.85 -14.79
N ASN A 82 -3.32 -0.44 -14.46
CA ASN A 82 -4.28 -1.43 -14.91
C ASN A 82 -5.55 -1.43 -14.04
N GLN A 83 -6.47 -0.52 -14.35
CA GLN A 83 -7.73 -0.36 -13.59
C GLN A 83 -8.62 -1.62 -13.58
N GLU A 84 -8.57 -2.45 -14.62
CA GLU A 84 -9.29 -3.73 -14.67
C GLU A 84 -8.72 -4.74 -13.66
N LEU A 85 -7.39 -4.81 -13.58
CA LEU A 85 -6.68 -5.64 -12.61
C LEU A 85 -6.97 -5.16 -11.17
N VAL A 86 -6.93 -3.85 -10.93
CA VAL A 86 -7.31 -3.25 -9.64
C VAL A 86 -8.75 -3.60 -9.27
N HIS A 87 -9.68 -3.40 -10.20
CA HIS A 87 -11.09 -3.77 -9.99
C HIS A 87 -11.24 -5.25 -9.61
N PHE A 88 -10.59 -6.14 -10.37
CA PHE A 88 -10.64 -7.57 -10.13
C PHE A 88 -10.06 -7.93 -8.76
N PHE A 89 -8.91 -7.35 -8.39
CA PHE A 89 -8.25 -7.61 -7.11
C PHE A 89 -9.15 -7.26 -5.93
N PHE A 90 -9.68 -6.04 -5.86
CA PHE A 90 -10.48 -5.59 -4.72
C PHE A 90 -11.85 -6.27 -4.65
N ASN A 91 -12.44 -6.62 -5.79
CA ASN A 91 -13.66 -7.43 -5.85
C ASN A 91 -13.44 -8.85 -5.30
N GLU A 92 -12.37 -9.52 -5.73
CA GLU A 92 -12.03 -10.86 -5.24
C GLU A 92 -11.52 -10.86 -3.79
N LEU A 93 -10.80 -9.82 -3.37
CA LEU A 93 -10.39 -9.62 -1.98
C LEU A 93 -11.60 -9.56 -1.06
N SER A 94 -12.62 -8.80 -1.44
CA SER A 94 -13.89 -8.71 -0.70
C SER A 94 -14.57 -10.08 -0.56
N LYS A 95 -14.56 -10.90 -1.62
CA LYS A 95 -15.08 -12.28 -1.58
C LYS A 95 -14.22 -13.19 -0.70
N TYR A 96 -12.90 -13.03 -0.74
CA TYR A 96 -11.97 -13.80 0.07
C TYR A 96 -12.22 -13.55 1.55
N VAL A 97 -12.17 -12.30 2.01
CA VAL A 97 -12.30 -11.98 3.44
C VAL A 97 -13.66 -12.37 4.03
N LYS A 98 -14.74 -12.35 3.22
CA LYS A 98 -16.07 -12.86 3.62
C LYS A 98 -16.04 -14.35 3.99
N LYS A 99 -15.24 -15.17 3.31
CA LYS A 99 -15.05 -16.60 3.65
C LYS A 99 -14.35 -16.79 5.00
N HIS A 100 -13.63 -15.78 5.46
CA HIS A 100 -12.88 -15.77 6.72
C HIS A 100 -13.59 -15.01 7.86
N ARG A 101 -14.93 -14.84 7.77
CA ARG A 101 -15.76 -14.15 8.78
C ARG A 101 -15.31 -12.71 9.05
N CYS A 102 -14.88 -12.01 8.00
CA CYS A 102 -14.55 -10.59 8.10
C CYS A 102 -15.79 -9.76 8.50
N LEU A 103 -15.64 -8.91 9.51
CA LEU A 103 -16.60 -7.86 9.86
C LEU A 103 -16.39 -6.63 8.97
N TYR A 104 -15.15 -6.17 8.89
CA TYR A 104 -14.75 -5.08 8.02
C TYR A 104 -13.28 -5.25 7.60
N LEU A 105 -13.00 -4.75 6.39
CA LEU A 105 -11.69 -4.74 5.75
C LEU A 105 -11.22 -3.30 5.67
N HIS A 106 -10.02 -3.03 6.18
CA HIS A 106 -9.35 -1.73 6.09
C HIS A 106 -8.17 -1.84 5.15
N ILE A 107 -8.12 -0.92 4.18
CA ILE A 107 -7.04 -0.80 3.21
C ILE A 107 -6.41 0.58 3.26
N ASP A 108 -5.10 0.64 3.08
CA ASP A 108 -4.31 1.87 3.05
C ASP A 108 -3.19 1.80 2.00
N PRO A 109 -3.53 1.53 0.72
CA PRO A 109 -2.56 1.22 -0.33
C PRO A 109 -1.45 2.27 -0.44
N TYR A 110 -0.22 1.82 -0.71
CA TYR A 110 0.91 2.74 -0.93
C TYR A 110 0.85 3.39 -2.33
N LEU A 111 -0.20 4.19 -2.56
CA LEU A 111 -0.52 4.82 -3.83
C LEU A 111 -0.45 6.36 -3.67
N PRO A 112 0.43 7.07 -4.42
CA PRO A 112 0.48 8.52 -4.37
C PRO A 112 -0.83 9.17 -4.83
N TYR A 113 -1.23 10.24 -4.15
CA TYR A 113 -2.38 11.07 -4.53
C TYR A 113 -1.94 12.41 -5.12
N GLN A 114 -1.18 13.18 -4.35
CA GLN A 114 -0.68 14.50 -4.73
C GLN A 114 0.77 14.65 -4.29
N TYR A 115 1.49 15.50 -5.01
CA TYR A 115 2.84 15.95 -4.65
C TYR A 115 2.75 17.35 -4.08
N LEU A 116 3.50 17.59 -3.01
CA LEU A 116 3.54 18.87 -2.30
C LEU A 116 4.99 19.29 -2.05
N ASN A 117 5.24 20.59 -1.96
CA ASN A 117 6.46 21.10 -1.35
C ASN A 117 6.36 21.10 0.19
N HIS A 118 7.46 21.42 0.87
CA HIS A 118 7.52 21.43 2.34
C HIS A 118 6.68 22.54 2.99
N ASP A 119 6.27 23.55 2.22
CA ASP A 119 5.34 24.61 2.65
C ASP A 119 3.86 24.19 2.59
N GLY A 120 3.59 22.99 2.07
CA GLY A 120 2.24 22.43 1.96
C GLY A 120 1.48 22.89 0.71
N GLU A 121 2.17 23.48 -0.26
CA GLU A 121 1.60 23.82 -1.56
C GLU A 121 1.62 22.61 -2.48
N ILE A 122 0.52 22.40 -3.22
CA ILE A 122 0.40 21.31 -4.17
C ILE A 122 1.24 21.63 -5.41
N THR A 123 2.22 20.77 -5.71
CA THR A 123 3.12 20.90 -6.87
C THR A 123 2.71 19.98 -8.02
N GLY A 124 1.86 18.98 -7.78
CA GLY A 124 1.34 18.11 -8.83
C GLY A 124 0.28 17.11 -8.34
N ASN A 125 -0.44 16.52 -9.29
CA ASN A 125 -1.37 15.39 -9.06
C ASN A 125 -0.70 14.10 -9.59
N ALA A 126 -0.83 13.00 -8.85
CA ALA A 126 -0.25 11.71 -9.23
C ALA A 126 -1.04 10.94 -10.30
N GLY A 127 -2.21 11.43 -10.71
CA GLY A 127 -3.09 10.80 -11.71
C GLY A 127 -4.04 9.74 -11.16
N ASN A 128 -4.10 9.56 -9.84
CA ASN A 128 -4.80 8.44 -9.20
C ASN A 128 -6.18 8.77 -8.64
N ASP A 129 -6.76 9.92 -9.00
CA ASP A 129 -8.08 10.38 -8.49
C ASP A 129 -9.19 9.36 -8.81
N TRP A 130 -9.09 8.66 -9.94
CA TRP A 130 -10.03 7.59 -10.35
C TRP A 130 -10.17 6.47 -9.31
N PHE A 131 -9.14 6.28 -8.47
CA PHE A 131 -9.11 5.22 -7.48
C PHE A 131 -10.20 5.42 -6.41
N PHE A 132 -10.51 6.66 -6.02
CA PHE A 132 -11.54 6.94 -5.04
C PHE A 132 -12.93 6.49 -5.52
N ASP A 133 -13.28 6.81 -6.77
CA ASP A 133 -14.53 6.38 -7.37
C ASP A 133 -14.57 4.85 -7.56
N LYS A 134 -13.44 4.24 -7.95
CA LYS A 134 -13.35 2.78 -8.08
C LYS A 134 -13.61 2.09 -6.75
N MET A 135 -13.02 2.58 -5.66
CA MET A 135 -13.18 2.05 -4.31
C MET A 135 -14.61 2.24 -3.81
N SER A 136 -15.18 3.43 -3.98
CA SER A 136 -16.59 3.72 -3.64
C SER A 136 -17.55 2.76 -4.34
N ASN A 137 -17.39 2.56 -5.65
CA ASN A 137 -18.21 1.63 -6.43
C ASN A 137 -18.10 0.15 -5.99
N LEU A 138 -16.99 -0.21 -5.34
CA LEU A 138 -16.77 -1.55 -4.77
C LEU A 138 -17.23 -1.66 -3.30
N GLY A 139 -17.75 -0.58 -2.71
CA GLY A 139 -18.20 -0.52 -1.32
C GLY A 139 -17.09 -0.22 -0.31
N PHE A 140 -15.94 0.28 -0.76
CA PHE A 140 -14.87 0.78 0.10
C PHE A 140 -15.08 2.28 0.36
N GLU A 141 -15.30 2.63 1.62
CA GLU A 141 -15.60 4.00 2.04
C GLU A 141 -14.31 4.73 2.44
N HIS A 142 -14.01 5.85 1.79
CA HIS A 142 -12.85 6.68 2.13
C HIS A 142 -13.10 7.43 3.46
N THR A 143 -12.18 7.30 4.41
CA THR A 143 -12.30 7.88 5.76
C THR A 143 -12.03 9.40 5.81
N GLY A 144 -11.60 9.98 4.70
CA GLY A 144 -11.35 11.41 4.55
C GLY A 144 -9.86 11.77 4.51
N PHE A 145 -9.58 13.03 4.15
CA PHE A 145 -8.22 13.53 3.97
C PHE A 145 -7.58 13.97 5.30
N HIS A 146 -7.41 13.04 6.23
CA HIS A 146 -6.86 13.32 7.56
C HIS A 146 -5.39 13.80 7.55
N LYS A 147 -5.01 14.60 8.55
CA LYS A 147 -3.66 15.15 8.76
C LYS A 147 -3.21 14.87 10.21
N GLY A 148 -1.91 15.01 10.47
CA GLY A 148 -1.33 14.73 11.79
C GLY A 148 -1.15 13.24 12.06
N PHE A 149 -0.72 12.92 13.29
CA PHE A 149 -0.47 11.55 13.73
C PHE A 149 -1.73 10.96 14.36
N ASP A 150 -2.30 9.96 13.69
CA ASP A 150 -3.43 9.20 14.19
C ASP A 150 -2.93 7.96 14.96
N PRO A 151 -3.58 7.56 16.07
CA PRO A 151 -3.18 6.36 16.82
C PRO A 151 -3.31 5.04 16.04
N VAL A 152 -4.13 5.00 14.98
CA VAL A 152 -4.46 3.81 14.21
C VAL A 152 -4.06 3.96 12.73
N LEU A 153 -4.38 5.09 12.12
CA LEU A 153 -4.16 5.32 10.70
C LEU A 153 -2.69 5.64 10.40
N GLN A 154 -2.16 5.08 9.31
CA GLN A 154 -0.82 5.40 8.84
C GLN A 154 -0.72 6.87 8.40
N ILE A 155 0.45 7.49 8.61
CA ILE A 155 0.71 8.85 8.14
C ILE A 155 0.58 8.93 6.60
N ARG A 156 -0.08 9.96 6.08
CA ARG A 156 -0.35 10.09 4.63
C ARG A 156 0.67 10.94 3.87
N TYR A 157 1.54 11.66 4.58
CA TYR A 157 2.53 12.57 4.00
C TYR A 157 3.93 12.03 4.29
N HIS A 158 4.71 11.76 3.24
CA HIS A 158 6.10 11.33 3.34
C HIS A 158 7.00 12.40 2.70
N SER A 159 8.08 12.80 3.39
CA SER A 159 9.15 13.58 2.77
C SER A 159 10.10 12.62 2.07
N VAL A 160 10.13 12.64 0.74
CA VAL A 160 10.90 11.71 -0.09
C VAL A 160 11.93 12.49 -0.91
N LEU A 161 13.19 12.07 -0.84
CA LEU A 161 14.25 12.58 -1.70
C LEU A 161 14.49 11.58 -2.84
N ASP A 162 14.21 12.00 -4.07
CA ASP A 162 14.49 11.18 -5.25
C ASP A 162 15.99 11.17 -5.55
N LEU A 163 16.57 9.97 -5.59
CA LEU A 163 17.99 9.73 -5.85
C LEU A 163 18.24 9.22 -7.28
N LYS A 164 17.17 9.01 -8.07
CA LYS A 164 17.29 8.47 -9.42
C LYS A 164 18.20 9.36 -10.26
N ASP A 165 19.23 8.73 -10.83
CA ASP A 165 20.22 9.36 -11.70
C ASP A 165 20.96 10.56 -11.06
N LYS A 166 21.13 10.54 -9.72
CA LYS A 166 21.90 11.54 -8.95
C LYS A 166 23.18 10.95 -8.36
N THR A 167 24.22 11.77 -8.32
CA THR A 167 25.48 11.47 -7.62
C THR A 167 25.46 12.01 -6.18
N ALA A 168 26.42 11.59 -5.35
CA ALA A 168 26.57 12.13 -4.00
C ALA A 168 26.77 13.66 -3.99
N ASP A 169 27.53 14.20 -4.94
CA ASP A 169 27.77 15.64 -5.07
C ASP A 169 26.47 16.40 -5.39
N ASP A 170 25.59 15.82 -6.23
CA ASP A 170 24.28 16.40 -6.51
C ASP A 170 23.42 16.49 -5.25
N ILE A 171 23.48 15.47 -4.38
CA ILE A 171 22.74 15.44 -3.11
C ILE A 171 23.30 16.48 -2.13
N ILE A 172 24.62 16.59 -2.00
CA ILE A 172 25.25 17.60 -1.16
C ILE A 172 24.84 19.00 -1.61
N LYS A 173 24.81 19.25 -2.92
CA LYS A 173 24.35 20.53 -3.46
C LYS A 173 22.90 20.85 -3.10
N ILE A 174 21.99 19.88 -3.23
CA ILE A 174 20.59 20.03 -2.80
C ILE A 174 20.50 20.41 -1.32
N TRP A 175 21.27 19.73 -0.46
CA TRP A 175 21.30 20.03 0.96
C TRP A 175 21.82 21.44 1.27
N MET A 176 22.90 21.87 0.61
CA MET A 176 23.45 23.22 0.77
C MET A 176 22.47 24.32 0.34
N ASP A 177 21.64 24.06 -0.68
CA ASP A 177 20.65 25.03 -1.14
C ASP A 177 19.47 25.13 -0.16
N LEU A 178 19.00 24.00 0.40
CA LEU A 178 17.99 23.98 1.49
C LEU A 178 18.48 24.70 2.76
N GLU A 179 19.77 24.57 3.12
CA GLU A 179 20.36 25.26 4.26
C GLU A 179 20.39 26.80 4.07
N LYS A 180 20.60 27.28 2.84
CA LYS A 180 20.58 28.72 2.54
C LYS A 180 19.17 29.31 2.63
N GLU A 181 18.14 28.54 2.27
CA GLU A 181 16.75 28.98 2.35
C GLU A 181 16.28 29.10 3.80
N THR A 182 16.58 28.09 4.63
CA THR A 182 16.24 28.09 6.07
C THR A 182 16.95 29.16 6.89
N ARG A 183 18.11 29.66 6.45
CA ARG A 183 18.80 30.78 7.12
C ARG A 183 18.27 32.17 6.75
N LYS A 184 17.40 32.27 5.74
CA LYS A 184 16.80 33.54 5.29
C LYS A 184 15.44 33.83 5.94
N SER A 185 14.80 32.83 6.55
CA SER A 185 13.58 32.96 7.35
C SER A 185 13.87 33.31 8.79
#